data_AF-A0A522A896-F1
#
_entry.id   AF-A0A522A896-F1
#
_cell.length_a   1.000
_cell.length_b   1.000
_cell.length_c   1.000
_cell.angle_alpha   90.00
_cell.angle_beta   90.00
_cell.angle_gamma   90.00
#
_symmetry.space_group_name_H-M   'P 1'
#
loop_
_entity.id
_entity.type
_entity.pdbx_description
1 polymer ?
#
loop_
_entity_poly.entity_id
_entity_poly.type
_entity_poly.pdbx_seq_one_letter_code
_entity_poly.pdbx_strand_id
1 'polypeptide(L)'
;MKRLTATIFTGLLLGCSAITFAALPVPDVDDGGINLPPGFRALVVADNLVPRFKSGPLRFLTVAPNGDIYAKFHRNGLVALRDTNGDGRADVIEKFGAGNGTCVLMRGEWLYYSTTTGVYRYPYTSGELVPTNQPQTIISGLPAGPQHDAKVFAFDGDGQMLVEVGSPFNVLSDPDRQRGAKGRSPEAIAEFLQTHGGFWRFDPDKLNQTLTNGFHFSTGHRHSLGLAWQPASSNFFMCMMGRDNMNIVDPDHYDELDNAERDAEEFHLLKEGVNIGWPTTYWDPIKKARMVAPEYGGDNHKRDDNPAFDQPAIAFPAHWAPLQMCLYNGTQFPEKYRGGMFLAFHGSWNRAPRPQAGYKVVFIPFNTNGVPTGKWDDFAEGFPGVEYFTNTRDARYRPCGVAVGPDGSLYIGETEKGRIWRVIYTGESSPAKNRNLLAVAAGQSYAPIDADTPGGKIYAQICAACHMPNGSGVPTMQPPLAGSAVVAGDTERLINVVLKGPTAVLPPDREKFAGAMPPFNVLTDADIAGVINYIRANFATNAPKVTVEQVAKQRAKL
;
A
#
# COMPACT_ATOMS: atom_id res chain seq x y z
N MET A 1 -62.47 -37.63 52.37
CA MET A 1 -62.23 -37.62 50.91
C MET A 1 -61.47 -36.36 50.53
N LYS A 2 -60.14 -36.43 50.36
CA LYS A 2 -59.33 -35.38 49.73
C LYS A 2 -58.38 -36.09 48.77
N ARG A 3 -58.54 -35.84 47.46
CA ARG A 3 -57.72 -36.42 46.38
C ARG A 3 -56.41 -35.62 46.29
N LEU A 4 -55.27 -36.31 46.37
CA LEU A 4 -53.98 -35.76 45.95
C LEU A 4 -53.86 -35.91 44.42
N THR A 5 -53.74 -34.81 43.72
CA THR A 5 -53.31 -34.74 42.32
C THR A 5 -51.79 -34.71 42.26
N ALA A 6 -51.19 -35.72 41.62
CA ALA A 6 -49.77 -35.78 41.30
C ALA A 6 -49.53 -35.10 39.95
N THR A 7 -48.70 -34.04 39.94
CA THR A 7 -48.24 -33.35 38.75
C THR A 7 -46.98 -34.05 38.23
N ILE A 8 -47.03 -34.58 37.01
CA ILE A 8 -45.87 -35.16 36.30
C ILE A 8 -45.12 -34.02 35.62
N PHE A 9 -43.86 -33.80 35.99
CA PHE A 9 -42.94 -32.92 35.28
C PHE A 9 -42.30 -33.71 34.12
N THR A 10 -42.67 -33.37 32.89
CA THR A 10 -42.00 -33.87 31.69
C THR A 10 -40.72 -33.04 31.47
N GLY A 11 -39.56 -33.64 31.75
CA GLY A 11 -38.26 -33.02 31.49
C GLY A 11 -38.01 -32.89 29.98
N LEU A 12 -37.91 -31.65 29.50
CA LEU A 12 -37.48 -31.34 28.14
C LEU A 12 -35.96 -31.55 28.07
N LEU A 13 -35.53 -32.67 27.48
CA LEU A 13 -34.12 -32.91 27.14
C LEU A 13 -33.71 -31.94 26.03
N LEU A 14 -33.09 -30.82 26.42
CA LEU A 14 -32.35 -29.95 25.51
C LEU A 14 -31.18 -30.75 24.91
N GLY A 15 -31.37 -31.21 23.66
CA GLY A 15 -30.31 -31.81 22.87
C GLY A 15 -29.18 -30.80 22.68
N CYS A 16 -28.10 -30.98 23.41
CA CYS A 16 -26.85 -30.26 23.21
C CYS A 16 -26.27 -30.71 21.86
N SER A 17 -26.61 -30.00 20.79
CA SER A 17 -25.94 -30.17 19.50
C SER A 17 -24.53 -29.64 19.68
N ALA A 18 -23.57 -30.54 19.94
CA ALA A 18 -22.16 -30.20 19.93
C ALA A 18 -21.83 -29.70 18.51
N ILE A 19 -21.60 -28.39 18.39
CA ILE A 19 -21.04 -27.81 17.17
C ILE A 19 -19.64 -28.39 17.05
N THR A 20 -19.48 -29.37 16.17
CA THR A 20 -18.18 -29.91 15.79
C THR A 20 -17.47 -28.83 14.98
N PHE A 21 -16.58 -28.08 15.61
CA PHE A 21 -15.64 -27.24 14.88
C PHE A 21 -14.81 -28.16 13.98
N ALA A 22 -14.82 -27.91 12.67
CA ALA A 22 -13.91 -28.59 11.76
C ALA A 22 -12.48 -28.45 12.30
N ALA A 23 -11.71 -29.54 12.26
CA ALA A 23 -10.33 -29.51 12.71
C ALA A 23 -9.56 -28.42 11.94
N LEU A 24 -8.71 -27.67 12.64
CA LEU A 24 -7.88 -26.65 12.00
C LEU A 24 -6.93 -27.33 10.99
N PRO A 25 -6.65 -26.69 9.84
CA PRO A 25 -5.68 -27.20 8.89
C PRO A 25 -4.29 -27.28 9.52
N VAL A 26 -3.47 -28.20 9.03
CA VAL A 26 -2.10 -28.38 9.53
C VAL A 26 -1.23 -27.21 9.06
N PRO A 27 -0.64 -26.42 9.98
CA PRO A 27 0.26 -25.33 9.61
C PRO A 27 1.54 -25.81 8.91
N ASP A 28 2.18 -24.92 8.16
CA ASP A 28 3.54 -25.13 7.68
C ASP A 28 4.54 -25.13 8.85
N VAL A 29 5.57 -25.97 8.75
CA VAL A 29 6.62 -26.11 9.78
C VAL A 29 7.29 -24.77 10.09
N ASP A 30 7.47 -23.91 9.08
CA ASP A 30 8.10 -22.61 9.19
C ASP A 30 7.10 -21.44 9.05
N ASP A 31 5.80 -21.70 9.19
CA ASP A 31 4.72 -20.72 8.99
C ASP A 31 4.73 -20.08 7.60
N GLY A 32 5.27 -20.78 6.59
CA GLY A 32 5.40 -20.23 5.25
C GLY A 32 6.41 -19.08 5.18
N GLY A 33 7.37 -19.03 6.10
CA GLY A 33 8.48 -18.08 6.13
C GLY A 33 8.18 -16.72 6.77
N ILE A 34 7.06 -16.58 7.49
CA ILE A 34 6.73 -15.37 8.26
C ILE A 34 6.85 -15.61 9.77
N ASN A 35 6.87 -14.51 10.52
CA ASN A 35 6.92 -14.51 11.98
C ASN A 35 5.58 -14.05 12.54
N LEU A 36 5.05 -14.77 13.52
CA LEU A 36 3.74 -14.52 14.14
C LEU A 36 3.86 -14.48 15.67
N PRO A 37 2.90 -13.86 16.38
CA PRO A 37 2.80 -13.91 17.83
C PRO A 37 2.66 -15.35 18.36
N PRO A 38 3.06 -15.60 19.61
CA PRO A 38 2.83 -16.90 20.26
C PRO A 38 1.36 -17.34 20.15
N GLY A 39 1.13 -18.63 19.94
CA GLY A 39 -0.20 -19.20 19.72
C GLY A 39 -0.70 -19.15 18.29
N PHE A 40 -0.07 -18.36 17.40
CA PHE A 40 -0.41 -18.29 15.98
C PHE A 40 0.54 -19.13 15.14
N ARG A 41 -0.04 -19.72 14.09
CA ARG A 41 0.64 -20.50 13.07
C ARG A 41 0.08 -20.16 11.70
N ALA A 42 0.83 -20.42 10.63
CA ALA A 42 0.32 -20.22 9.27
C ALA A 42 0.62 -21.39 8.35
N LEU A 43 -0.17 -21.49 7.28
CA LEU A 43 0.10 -22.31 6.11
C LEU A 43 0.00 -21.46 4.84
N VAL A 44 0.75 -21.84 3.82
CA VAL A 44 0.63 -21.31 2.46
C VAL A 44 -0.56 -21.98 1.77
N VAL A 45 -1.57 -21.16 1.46
CA VAL A 45 -2.78 -21.57 0.72
C VAL A 45 -2.46 -21.73 -0.76
N ALA A 46 -1.72 -20.75 -1.30
CA ALA A 46 -1.28 -20.74 -2.68
C ALA A 46 0.00 -19.91 -2.82
N ASP A 47 0.77 -20.20 -3.85
CA ASP A 47 2.02 -19.50 -4.16
C ASP A 47 2.21 -19.33 -5.65
N ASN A 48 3.15 -18.47 -6.05
CA ASN A 48 3.55 -18.25 -7.44
C ASN A 48 2.39 -17.81 -8.36
N LEU A 49 1.35 -17.18 -7.83
CA LEU A 49 0.22 -16.70 -8.63
C LEU A 49 0.65 -15.63 -9.63
N VAL A 50 1.56 -14.73 -9.24
CA VAL A 50 2.07 -13.67 -10.13
C VAL A 50 2.83 -14.23 -11.33
N PRO A 51 3.89 -15.07 -11.15
CA PRO A 51 4.58 -15.67 -12.29
C PRO A 51 3.69 -16.64 -13.09
N ARG A 52 2.72 -17.32 -12.46
CA ARG A 52 1.77 -18.21 -13.13
C ARG A 52 0.90 -17.47 -14.15
N PHE A 53 0.33 -16.33 -13.77
CA PHE A 53 -0.66 -15.64 -14.60
C PHE A 53 -0.12 -14.43 -15.38
N LYS A 54 1.07 -13.93 -15.04
CA LYS A 54 1.72 -12.76 -15.68
C LYS A 54 0.81 -11.53 -15.73
N SER A 55 -0.07 -11.40 -14.74
CA SER A 55 -1.07 -10.34 -14.58
C SER A 55 -0.52 -9.12 -13.81
N GLY A 56 0.80 -9.05 -13.64
CA GLY A 56 1.40 -8.10 -12.70
C GLY A 56 1.14 -8.48 -11.24
N PRO A 57 1.42 -7.54 -10.31
CA PRO A 57 1.34 -7.83 -8.89
C PRO A 57 -0.03 -8.29 -8.39
N LEU A 58 -0.05 -9.16 -7.38
CA LEU A 58 -1.27 -9.42 -6.61
C LEU A 58 -1.61 -8.19 -5.76
N ARG A 59 -2.90 -7.95 -5.52
CA ARG A 59 -3.42 -6.80 -4.79
C ARG A 59 -4.35 -7.30 -3.67
N PHE A 60 -5.55 -6.77 -3.57
CA PHE A 60 -6.44 -7.06 -2.46
C PHE A 60 -7.06 -8.45 -2.63
N LEU A 61 -7.50 -9.01 -1.51
CA LEU A 61 -8.22 -10.27 -1.48
C LEU A 61 -9.45 -10.19 -0.58
N THR A 62 -10.39 -11.10 -0.81
CA THR A 62 -11.56 -11.32 0.04
C THR A 62 -11.84 -12.82 0.11
N VAL A 63 -12.56 -13.24 1.14
CA VAL A 63 -12.93 -14.64 1.35
C VAL A 63 -14.45 -14.73 1.39
N ALA A 64 -15.02 -15.60 0.57
CA ALA A 64 -16.45 -15.83 0.50
C ALA A 64 -16.96 -16.68 1.67
N PRO A 65 -18.28 -16.68 1.95
CA PRO A 65 -18.85 -17.45 3.05
C PRO A 65 -18.59 -18.96 2.99
N ASN A 66 -18.37 -19.52 1.79
CA ASN A 66 -18.04 -20.93 1.59
C ASN A 66 -16.53 -21.24 1.72
N GLY A 67 -15.69 -20.23 1.96
CA GLY A 67 -14.23 -20.36 2.07
C GLY A 67 -13.46 -20.10 0.78
N ASP A 68 -14.11 -19.88 -0.37
CA ASP A 68 -13.42 -19.52 -1.60
C ASP A 68 -12.69 -18.18 -1.44
N ILE A 69 -11.50 -18.07 -2.04
CA ILE A 69 -10.69 -16.86 -1.97
C ILE A 69 -10.70 -16.18 -3.32
N TYR A 70 -10.99 -14.89 -3.33
CA TYR A 70 -10.92 -14.04 -4.52
C TYR A 70 -9.85 -12.98 -4.32
N ALA A 71 -8.89 -12.91 -5.25
CA ALA A 71 -7.82 -11.92 -5.20
C ALA A 71 -7.72 -11.14 -6.51
N LYS A 72 -7.43 -9.85 -6.41
CA LYS A 72 -7.27 -8.96 -7.57
C LYS A 72 -5.79 -8.95 -8.00
N PHE A 73 -5.54 -9.00 -9.31
CA PHE A 73 -4.25 -8.60 -9.86
C PHE A 73 -4.27 -7.13 -10.26
N HIS A 74 -3.12 -6.47 -10.22
CA HIS A 74 -2.98 -5.11 -10.71
C HIS A 74 -3.40 -4.99 -12.18
N ARG A 75 -3.09 -5.99 -13.01
CA ARG A 75 -3.51 -6.05 -14.41
C ARG A 75 -4.36 -7.28 -14.68
N ASN A 76 -5.20 -7.21 -15.71
CA ASN A 76 -5.85 -8.39 -16.31
C ASN A 76 -6.68 -9.25 -15.34
N GLY A 77 -7.53 -8.63 -14.51
CA GLY A 77 -8.61 -9.35 -13.80
C GLY A 77 -8.26 -9.88 -12.41
N LEU A 78 -8.88 -11.00 -12.04
CA LEU A 78 -8.91 -11.63 -10.72
C LEU A 78 -8.46 -13.09 -10.78
N VAL A 79 -8.22 -13.68 -9.61
CA VAL A 79 -8.05 -15.12 -9.43
C VAL A 79 -8.99 -15.61 -8.32
N ALA A 80 -9.65 -16.73 -8.58
CA ALA A 80 -10.46 -17.48 -7.63
C ALA A 80 -9.70 -18.75 -7.20
N LEU A 81 -9.74 -19.07 -5.91
CA LEU A 81 -9.06 -20.21 -5.32
C LEU A 81 -10.03 -21.00 -4.45
N ARG A 82 -9.98 -22.33 -4.56
CA ARG A 82 -10.78 -23.25 -3.75
C ARG A 82 -9.92 -24.40 -3.25
N ASP A 83 -10.18 -24.77 -2.01
CA ASP A 83 -9.71 -25.99 -1.36
C ASP A 83 -10.86 -27.01 -1.39
N THR A 84 -10.69 -28.12 -2.11
CA THR A 84 -11.74 -29.15 -2.24
C THR A 84 -11.59 -30.29 -1.25
N ASN A 85 -10.45 -30.39 -0.56
CA ASN A 85 -10.13 -31.51 0.34
C ASN A 85 -10.11 -31.10 1.83
N GLY A 86 -10.18 -29.80 2.13
CA GLY A 86 -10.24 -29.24 3.48
C GLY A 86 -8.89 -29.17 4.20
N ASP A 87 -7.76 -29.35 3.52
CA ASP A 87 -6.42 -29.29 4.11
C ASP A 87 -5.91 -27.84 4.30
N GLY A 88 -6.70 -26.86 3.86
CA GLY A 88 -6.44 -25.43 3.93
C GLY A 88 -5.63 -24.89 2.75
N ARG A 89 -5.34 -25.70 1.73
CA ARG A 89 -4.56 -25.32 0.53
C ARG A 89 -5.44 -25.38 -0.70
N ALA A 90 -5.28 -24.38 -1.58
CA ALA A 90 -6.07 -24.33 -2.80
C ALA A 90 -5.56 -25.34 -3.82
N ASP A 91 -6.45 -26.22 -4.27
CA ASP A 91 -6.21 -27.21 -5.33
C ASP A 91 -6.86 -26.81 -6.67
N VAL A 92 -7.89 -25.95 -6.64
CA VAL A 92 -8.46 -25.29 -7.81
C VAL A 92 -8.11 -23.81 -7.79
N ILE A 93 -7.49 -23.33 -8.88
CA ILE A 93 -7.02 -21.95 -9.03
C ILE A 93 -7.34 -21.48 -10.45
N GLU A 94 -8.29 -20.55 -10.58
CA GLU A 94 -8.81 -20.10 -11.86
C GLU A 94 -8.77 -18.58 -12.00
N LYS A 95 -8.28 -18.09 -13.14
CA LYS A 95 -8.23 -16.66 -13.46
C LYS A 95 -9.50 -16.26 -14.20
N PHE A 96 -10.07 -15.11 -13.85
CA PHE A 96 -11.29 -14.60 -14.48
C PHE A 96 -11.37 -13.07 -14.44
N GLY A 97 -12.41 -12.53 -15.08
CA GLY A 97 -12.66 -11.10 -15.15
C GLY A 97 -11.61 -10.32 -15.95
N ALA A 98 -11.71 -8.99 -15.91
CA ALA A 98 -10.90 -8.09 -16.71
C ALA A 98 -10.56 -6.80 -15.95
N GLY A 99 -9.73 -5.97 -16.59
CA GLY A 99 -9.40 -4.64 -16.12
C GLY A 99 -8.23 -4.58 -15.14
N ASN A 100 -7.52 -3.46 -15.18
CA ASN A 100 -6.47 -3.10 -14.24
C ASN A 100 -7.11 -2.46 -13.02
N GLY A 101 -6.66 -2.77 -11.81
CA GLY A 101 -7.27 -2.27 -10.57
C GLY A 101 -6.68 -2.90 -9.32
N THR A 102 -7.27 -2.63 -8.16
CA THR A 102 -6.70 -3.06 -6.86
C THR A 102 -7.69 -3.80 -5.97
N CYS A 103 -8.95 -3.35 -5.88
CA CYS A 103 -9.85 -3.77 -4.81
C CYS A 103 -10.80 -4.89 -5.26
N VAL A 104 -11.10 -5.80 -4.33
CA VAL A 104 -12.12 -6.84 -4.44
C VAL A 104 -12.72 -7.08 -3.06
N LEU A 105 -14.05 -7.11 -2.94
CA LEU A 105 -14.76 -7.33 -1.68
C LEU A 105 -16.09 -8.06 -1.92
N MET A 106 -16.48 -8.87 -0.95
CA MET A 106 -17.81 -9.49 -0.88
C MET A 106 -18.80 -8.59 -0.14
N ARG A 107 -20.05 -8.52 -0.63
CA ARG A 107 -21.19 -7.97 0.12
C ARG A 107 -22.46 -8.76 -0.25
N GLY A 108 -23.01 -9.49 0.70
CA GLY A 108 -24.16 -10.35 0.47
C GLY A 108 -23.87 -11.36 -0.65
N GLU A 109 -24.74 -11.42 -1.65
CA GLU A 109 -24.64 -12.30 -2.82
C GLU A 109 -23.89 -11.65 -3.99
N TRP A 110 -22.96 -10.74 -3.71
CA TRP A 110 -22.21 -10.03 -4.75
C TRP A 110 -20.71 -10.02 -4.47
N LEU A 111 -19.93 -10.30 -5.51
CA LEU A 111 -18.49 -10.08 -5.56
C LEU A 111 -18.21 -8.77 -6.31
N TYR A 112 -17.82 -7.73 -5.59
CA TYR A 112 -17.45 -6.44 -6.15
C TYR A 112 -15.95 -6.40 -6.45
N TYR A 113 -15.57 -5.72 -7.53
CA TYR A 113 -14.17 -5.42 -7.82
C TYR A 113 -14.01 -4.07 -8.50
N SER A 114 -12.84 -3.47 -8.35
CA SER A 114 -12.52 -2.20 -9.01
C SER A 114 -11.57 -2.36 -10.19
N THR A 115 -11.73 -1.42 -11.12
CA THR A 115 -10.70 -1.06 -12.09
C THR A 115 -10.13 0.32 -11.77
N THR A 116 -9.19 0.82 -12.57
CA THR A 116 -8.65 2.17 -12.40
C THR A 116 -9.68 3.29 -12.62
N THR A 117 -10.78 2.99 -13.32
CA THR A 117 -11.80 3.98 -13.71
C THR A 117 -13.22 3.64 -13.25
N GLY A 118 -13.41 2.60 -12.44
CA GLY A 118 -14.77 2.18 -12.07
C GLY A 118 -14.86 0.99 -11.13
N VAL A 119 -16.08 0.67 -10.72
CA VAL A 119 -16.43 -0.45 -9.84
C VAL A 119 -17.50 -1.31 -10.51
N TYR A 120 -17.32 -2.62 -10.42
CA TYR A 120 -18.14 -3.64 -11.06
C TYR A 120 -18.53 -4.71 -10.03
N ARG A 121 -19.56 -5.50 -10.32
CA ARG A 121 -19.92 -6.67 -9.50
C ARG A 121 -20.36 -7.88 -10.32
N TYR A 122 -20.07 -9.06 -9.81
CA TYR A 122 -20.65 -10.31 -10.24
C TYR A 122 -21.68 -10.79 -9.23
N PRO A 123 -22.81 -11.40 -9.66
CA PRO A 123 -23.60 -12.21 -8.74
C PRO A 123 -22.71 -13.34 -8.22
N TYR A 124 -22.80 -13.60 -6.92
CA TYR A 124 -22.11 -14.69 -6.26
C TYR A 124 -23.10 -15.82 -5.95
N THR A 125 -22.84 -17.00 -6.50
CA THR A 125 -23.57 -18.22 -6.22
C THR A 125 -22.67 -19.17 -5.44
N SER A 126 -23.06 -19.58 -4.24
CA SER A 126 -22.27 -20.58 -3.49
C SER A 126 -22.09 -21.87 -4.31
N GLY A 127 -20.86 -22.35 -4.42
CA GLY A 127 -20.48 -23.51 -5.24
C GLY A 127 -19.98 -23.15 -6.64
N GLU A 128 -20.33 -21.99 -7.17
CA GLU A 128 -19.81 -21.44 -8.42
C GLU A 128 -18.50 -20.68 -8.13
N LEU A 129 -17.34 -21.31 -8.42
CA LEU A 129 -16.05 -20.71 -8.11
C LEU A 129 -15.80 -19.44 -8.93
N VAL A 130 -15.94 -19.54 -10.25
CA VAL A 130 -15.80 -18.43 -11.19
C VAL A 130 -17.19 -18.01 -11.66
N PRO A 131 -17.59 -16.74 -11.48
CA PRO A 131 -18.87 -16.26 -11.99
C PRO A 131 -18.99 -16.43 -13.51
N THR A 132 -20.08 -17.05 -13.97
CA THR A 132 -20.38 -17.26 -15.40
C THR A 132 -21.12 -16.07 -16.01
N ASN A 133 -21.78 -15.26 -15.19
CA ASN A 133 -22.47 -14.05 -15.65
C ASN A 133 -21.47 -12.93 -15.97
N GLN A 134 -21.84 -12.05 -16.91
CA GLN A 134 -21.06 -10.84 -17.17
C GLN A 134 -21.12 -9.89 -15.96
N PRO A 135 -20.04 -9.13 -15.68
CA PRO A 135 -20.06 -8.18 -14.58
C PRO A 135 -21.02 -7.03 -14.86
N GLN A 136 -21.74 -6.60 -13.82
CA GLN A 136 -22.53 -5.38 -13.84
C GLN A 136 -21.65 -4.18 -13.53
N THR A 137 -21.78 -3.11 -14.31
CA THR A 137 -21.12 -1.83 -14.03
C THR A 137 -21.91 -1.07 -12.97
N ILE A 138 -21.25 -0.77 -11.84
CA ILE A 138 -21.82 0.03 -10.75
C ILE A 138 -21.40 1.48 -10.92
N ILE A 139 -20.10 1.70 -11.12
CA ILE A 139 -19.50 3.03 -11.30
C ILE A 139 -18.56 2.99 -12.49
N SER A 140 -18.58 4.02 -13.32
CA SER A 140 -17.66 4.18 -14.45
C SER A 140 -17.21 5.63 -14.60
N GLY A 141 -16.15 5.85 -15.38
CA GLY A 141 -15.66 7.18 -15.68
C GLY A 141 -15.05 7.92 -14.48
N LEU A 142 -14.61 7.19 -13.45
CA LEU A 142 -13.83 7.81 -12.37
C LEU A 142 -12.48 8.28 -12.92
N PRO A 143 -11.98 9.45 -12.48
CA PRO A 143 -10.68 9.95 -12.90
C PRO A 143 -9.56 8.94 -12.64
N ALA A 144 -8.68 8.80 -13.62
CA ALA A 144 -7.47 8.01 -13.54
C ALA A 144 -6.33 8.82 -14.14
N GLY A 145 -5.22 8.92 -13.42
CA GLY A 145 -4.03 9.62 -13.87
C GLY A 145 -2.79 8.71 -13.87
N PRO A 146 -1.61 9.28 -14.14
CA PRO A 146 -0.38 8.51 -14.24
C PRO A 146 0.08 7.91 -12.90
N GLN A 147 -0.47 8.36 -11.77
CA GLN A 147 -0.17 7.87 -10.43
C GLN A 147 -1.47 7.72 -9.63
N HIS A 148 -1.44 6.84 -8.62
CA HIS A 148 -2.54 6.62 -7.66
C HIS A 148 -3.93 6.43 -8.32
N ASP A 149 -3.98 5.69 -9.42
CA ASP A 149 -5.20 5.43 -10.17
C ASP A 149 -6.03 4.27 -9.61
N ALA A 150 -5.55 3.61 -8.56
CA ALA A 150 -6.32 2.61 -7.83
C ALA A 150 -7.63 3.20 -7.28
N LYS A 151 -8.65 2.35 -7.21
CA LYS A 151 -9.96 2.69 -6.63
C LYS A 151 -10.24 1.68 -5.52
N VAL A 152 -9.93 2.03 -4.27
CA VAL A 152 -10.41 1.25 -3.14
C VAL A 152 -11.86 1.58 -2.85
N PHE A 153 -12.60 0.60 -2.35
CA PHE A 153 -13.93 0.83 -1.81
C PHE A 153 -14.20 -0.01 -0.58
N ALA A 154 -15.15 0.42 0.24
CA ALA A 154 -15.70 -0.32 1.38
C ALA A 154 -17.18 0.01 1.54
N PHE A 155 -17.88 -0.74 2.39
CA PHE A 155 -19.31 -0.56 2.65
C PHE A 155 -19.56 -0.21 4.11
N ASP A 156 -20.54 0.67 4.37
CA ASP A 156 -21.00 0.96 5.72
C ASP A 156 -22.09 -0.02 6.18
N GLY A 157 -22.60 0.20 7.40
CA GLY A 157 -23.66 -0.62 8.01
C GLY A 157 -25.01 -0.54 7.30
N ASP A 158 -25.27 0.56 6.59
CA ASP A 158 -26.47 0.74 5.75
C ASP A 158 -26.25 0.22 4.33
N GLY A 159 -25.03 -0.22 4.03
CA GLY A 159 -24.63 -0.79 2.76
C GLY A 159 -24.33 0.23 1.67
N GLN A 160 -24.13 1.51 2.00
CA GLN A 160 -23.59 2.48 1.04
C GLN A 160 -22.12 2.18 0.76
N MET A 161 -21.66 2.49 -0.44
CA MET A 161 -20.27 2.26 -0.86
C MET A 161 -19.48 3.56 -0.80
N LEU A 162 -18.36 3.57 -0.10
CA LEU A 162 -17.38 4.65 -0.15
C LEU A 162 -16.26 4.25 -1.11
N VAL A 163 -15.91 5.12 -2.07
CA VAL A 163 -14.88 4.87 -3.09
C VAL A 163 -13.85 6.00 -3.09
N GLU A 164 -12.58 5.65 -3.10
CA GLU A 164 -11.50 6.62 -3.21
C GLU A 164 -11.31 7.10 -4.65
N VAL A 165 -11.00 8.38 -4.84
CA VAL A 165 -10.32 8.88 -6.04
C VAL A 165 -9.02 9.57 -5.62
N GLY A 166 -7.91 8.85 -5.76
CA GLY A 166 -6.57 9.31 -5.38
C GLY A 166 -6.01 10.44 -6.26
N SER A 167 -4.89 11.03 -5.82
CA SER A 167 -4.22 12.12 -6.52
C SER A 167 -3.22 11.62 -7.58
N PRO A 168 -3.24 12.12 -8.83
CA PRO A 168 -2.18 11.83 -9.81
C PRO A 168 -0.83 12.51 -9.51
N PHE A 169 -0.75 13.28 -8.42
CA PHE A 169 0.44 13.97 -7.94
C PHE A 169 0.92 13.39 -6.61
N ASN A 170 2.22 13.50 -6.36
CA ASN A 170 2.76 13.29 -5.03
C ASN A 170 2.32 14.41 -4.07
N VAL A 171 2.54 15.65 -4.49
CA VAL A 171 2.01 16.89 -3.92
C VAL A 171 1.56 17.73 -5.10
N LEU A 172 0.40 18.39 -5.01
CA LEU A 172 -0.16 19.17 -6.12
C LEU A 172 0.72 20.40 -6.44
N SER A 173 1.74 20.20 -7.26
CA SER A 173 2.81 21.16 -7.50
C SER A 173 3.28 21.15 -8.95
N ASP A 174 4.05 22.17 -9.31
CA ASP A 174 4.68 22.31 -10.62
C ASP A 174 6.14 22.77 -10.48
N PRO A 175 7.10 22.02 -11.02
CA PRO A 175 6.97 20.61 -11.40
C PRO A 175 6.87 19.68 -10.15
N ASP A 176 6.23 18.52 -10.27
CA ASP A 176 6.09 17.57 -9.14
C ASP A 176 7.39 16.79 -8.85
N ARG A 177 7.68 16.54 -7.56
CA ARG A 177 8.87 15.85 -7.03
C ARG A 177 10.24 16.43 -7.49
N GLN A 178 10.36 17.75 -7.62
CA GLN A 178 11.62 18.38 -8.04
C GLN A 178 12.08 19.46 -7.07
N ARG A 179 13.40 19.71 -7.06
CA ARG A 179 13.97 20.79 -6.27
C ARG A 179 13.32 22.12 -6.64
N GLY A 180 12.80 22.84 -5.63
CA GLY A 180 12.17 24.13 -5.82
C GLY A 180 10.75 24.08 -6.41
N ALA A 181 10.12 22.90 -6.47
CA ALA A 181 8.72 22.72 -6.84
C ALA A 181 7.82 23.72 -6.13
N LYS A 182 6.84 24.29 -6.85
CA LYS A 182 5.88 25.25 -6.30
C LYS A 182 4.48 24.67 -6.30
N GLY A 183 3.81 24.74 -5.16
CA GLY A 183 2.42 24.35 -5.01
C GLY A 183 1.50 25.18 -5.90
N ARG A 184 0.40 24.58 -6.34
CA ARG A 184 -0.64 25.29 -7.12
C ARG A 184 -1.36 26.33 -6.25
N SER A 185 -2.03 27.31 -6.89
CA SER A 185 -2.78 28.34 -6.16
C SER A 185 -3.96 27.74 -5.37
N PRO A 186 -4.49 28.43 -4.34
CA PRO A 186 -5.67 27.98 -3.60
C PRO A 186 -6.88 27.65 -4.50
N GLU A 187 -7.10 28.43 -5.56
CA GLU A 187 -8.20 28.21 -6.51
C GLU A 187 -8.01 26.91 -7.29
N ALA A 188 -6.78 26.65 -7.75
CA ALA A 188 -6.44 25.42 -8.45
C ALA A 188 -6.51 24.19 -7.53
N ILE A 189 -6.17 24.33 -6.24
CA ILE A 189 -6.38 23.27 -5.24
C ILE A 189 -7.87 23.00 -5.08
N ALA A 190 -8.69 24.05 -4.91
CA ALA A 190 -10.13 23.91 -4.74
C ALA A 190 -10.80 23.26 -5.96
N GLU A 191 -10.35 23.57 -7.17
CA GLU A 191 -10.80 22.91 -8.41
C GLU A 191 -10.38 21.43 -8.44
N PHE A 192 -9.10 21.14 -8.15
CA PHE A 192 -8.58 19.77 -8.14
C PHE A 192 -9.34 18.87 -7.17
N LEU A 193 -9.58 19.36 -5.94
CA LEU A 193 -10.25 18.60 -4.89
C LEU A 193 -11.73 18.31 -5.19
N GLN A 194 -12.35 18.94 -6.21
CA GLN A 194 -13.71 18.56 -6.64
C GLN A 194 -13.77 17.17 -7.28
N THR A 195 -12.64 16.63 -7.74
CA THR A 195 -12.60 15.39 -8.52
C THR A 195 -11.55 14.38 -8.07
N HIS A 196 -10.60 14.78 -7.22
CA HIS A 196 -9.49 13.95 -6.75
C HIS A 196 -9.17 14.24 -5.28
N GLY A 197 -8.35 13.39 -4.68
CA GLY A 197 -7.85 13.57 -3.31
C GLY A 197 -8.91 13.41 -2.24
N GLY A 198 -9.86 12.48 -2.48
CA GLY A 198 -11.08 12.38 -1.70
C GLY A 198 -11.74 11.01 -1.74
N PHE A 199 -12.83 10.91 -1.00
CA PHE A 199 -13.76 9.79 -1.08
C PHE A 199 -15.12 10.26 -1.55
N TRP A 200 -15.80 9.42 -2.31
CA TRP A 200 -17.17 9.63 -2.79
C TRP A 200 -18.05 8.47 -2.34
N ARG A 201 -19.24 8.78 -1.83
CA ARG A 201 -20.25 7.79 -1.45
C ARG A 201 -21.22 7.56 -2.61
N PHE A 202 -21.49 6.28 -2.88
CA PHE A 202 -22.37 5.80 -3.94
C PHE A 202 -23.37 4.78 -3.39
N ASP A 203 -24.49 4.64 -4.10
CA ASP A 203 -25.49 3.62 -3.86
C ASP A 203 -25.11 2.37 -4.69
N PRO A 204 -24.62 1.28 -4.09
CA PRO A 204 -24.11 0.14 -4.84
C PRO A 204 -25.17 -0.70 -5.55
N ASP A 205 -26.46 -0.38 -5.34
CA ASP A 205 -27.58 -1.05 -6.01
C ASP A 205 -28.08 -0.27 -7.24
N LYS A 206 -27.56 0.94 -7.48
CA LYS A 206 -27.74 1.69 -8.72
C LYS A 206 -26.62 1.40 -9.71
N LEU A 207 -27.01 0.94 -10.89
CA LEU A 207 -26.08 0.66 -11.98
C LEU A 207 -25.65 1.94 -12.71
N ASN A 208 -24.47 1.88 -13.33
CA ASN A 208 -23.96 2.90 -14.27
C ASN A 208 -23.86 4.32 -13.70
N GLN A 209 -23.51 4.44 -12.43
CA GLN A 209 -23.17 5.74 -11.84
C GLN A 209 -21.85 6.28 -12.40
N THR A 210 -21.68 7.59 -12.30
CA THR A 210 -20.44 8.32 -12.58
C THR A 210 -20.10 9.21 -11.40
N LEU A 211 -18.94 9.86 -11.40
CA LEU A 211 -18.49 10.72 -10.30
C LEU A 211 -19.55 11.78 -9.88
N THR A 212 -20.30 12.33 -10.84
CA THR A 212 -21.34 13.35 -10.58
C THR A 212 -22.56 12.80 -9.83
N ASN A 213 -22.75 11.49 -9.80
CA ASN A 213 -23.77 10.84 -8.98
C ASN A 213 -23.30 10.59 -7.55
N GLY A 214 -21.99 10.58 -7.32
CA GLY A 214 -21.39 10.33 -6.00
C GLY A 214 -21.51 11.54 -5.10
N PHE A 215 -21.81 11.31 -3.83
CA PHE A 215 -21.72 12.33 -2.80
C PHE A 215 -20.27 12.52 -2.38
N HIS A 216 -19.71 13.71 -2.57
CA HIS A 216 -18.34 14.02 -2.18
C HIS A 216 -18.21 14.00 -0.64
N PHE A 217 -17.60 12.94 -0.12
CA PHE A 217 -17.67 12.57 1.28
C PHE A 217 -16.56 13.22 2.10
N SER A 218 -15.33 13.26 1.59
CA SER A 218 -14.19 13.88 2.28
C SER A 218 -13.12 14.33 1.29
N THR A 219 -12.29 15.29 1.70
CA THR A 219 -11.22 15.90 0.88
C THR A 219 -9.86 15.89 1.57
N GLY A 220 -8.83 16.28 0.83
CA GLY A 220 -7.50 16.54 1.37
C GLY A 220 -6.72 15.28 1.70
N HIS A 221 -6.86 14.25 0.86
CA HIS A 221 -6.10 13.01 0.93
C HIS A 221 -5.17 12.91 -0.28
N ARG A 222 -4.00 12.28 -0.10
CA ARG A 222 -3.10 11.95 -1.21
C ARG A 222 -3.52 10.68 -1.94
N HIS A 223 -3.42 9.55 -1.25
CA HIS A 223 -3.80 8.23 -1.72
C HIS A 223 -4.04 7.30 -0.52
N SER A 224 -5.18 6.65 -0.46
CA SER A 224 -5.80 6.17 0.78
C SER A 224 -6.43 4.79 0.58
N LEU A 225 -5.60 3.75 0.61
CA LEU A 225 -6.02 2.39 0.26
C LEU A 225 -6.48 1.54 1.46
N GLY A 226 -6.05 1.87 2.68
CA GLY A 226 -6.50 1.16 3.87
C GLY A 226 -7.83 1.69 4.35
N LEU A 227 -8.94 1.14 3.87
CA LEU A 227 -10.30 1.57 4.23
C LEU A 227 -11.10 0.39 4.81
N ALA A 228 -11.71 0.58 5.97
CA ALA A 228 -12.64 -0.40 6.56
C ALA A 228 -13.72 0.27 7.41
N TRP A 229 -14.87 -0.38 7.52
CA TRP A 229 -15.97 0.04 8.38
C TRP A 229 -15.82 -0.53 9.79
N GLN A 230 -16.05 0.30 10.81
CA GLN A 230 -16.19 -0.12 12.20
C GLN A 230 -17.66 0.01 12.64
N PRO A 231 -18.41 -1.12 12.73
CA PRO A 231 -19.81 -1.10 13.14
C PRO A 231 -20.06 -0.55 14.54
N ALA A 232 -19.16 -0.73 15.51
CA ALA A 232 -19.42 -0.27 16.88
C ALA A 232 -19.49 1.27 16.99
N SER A 233 -18.70 1.97 16.18
CA SER A 233 -18.71 3.44 16.12
C SER A 233 -19.55 3.99 14.97
N SER A 234 -20.05 3.14 14.08
CA SER A 234 -20.65 3.53 12.79
C SER A 234 -19.80 4.53 12.00
N ASN A 235 -18.51 4.24 11.84
CA ASN A 235 -17.59 5.10 11.09
C ASN A 235 -16.69 4.28 10.17
N PHE A 236 -16.29 4.88 9.05
CA PHE A 236 -15.16 4.40 8.28
C PHE A 236 -13.86 4.84 8.96
N PHE A 237 -12.87 3.95 8.93
CA PHE A 237 -11.49 4.26 9.24
C PHE A 237 -10.66 4.12 7.99
N MET A 238 -9.70 5.03 7.85
CA MET A 238 -8.83 5.09 6.69
C MET A 238 -7.37 5.21 7.11
N CYS A 239 -6.42 4.74 6.29
CA CYS A 239 -5.00 5.04 6.44
C CYS A 239 -4.43 5.62 5.14
N MET A 240 -3.97 6.87 5.20
CA MET A 240 -3.43 7.63 4.07
C MET A 240 -1.96 7.32 3.88
N MET A 241 -1.55 7.17 2.61
CA MET A 241 -0.15 7.21 2.23
C MET A 241 0.37 8.65 2.21
N GLY A 242 1.41 8.94 2.99
CA GLY A 242 2.12 10.21 3.03
C GLY A 242 2.82 10.60 1.71
N ARG A 243 3.42 11.80 1.66
CA ARG A 243 4.18 12.33 0.54
C ARG A 243 5.60 11.74 0.41
N ASP A 244 6.10 11.69 -0.82
CA ASP A 244 7.47 11.27 -1.12
C ASP A 244 8.44 12.45 -1.29
N ASN A 245 9.74 12.19 -1.23
CA ASN A 245 10.83 13.02 -1.72
C ASN A 245 11.00 14.43 -1.10
N MET A 246 10.75 14.59 0.21
CA MET A 246 10.91 15.90 0.89
C MET A 246 12.32 16.48 0.71
N ASN A 247 13.34 15.66 0.94
CA ASN A 247 14.75 16.05 0.82
C ASN A 247 15.20 16.35 -0.61
N ILE A 248 14.47 15.88 -1.63
CA ILE A 248 14.75 16.22 -3.03
C ILE A 248 14.11 17.56 -3.38
N VAL A 249 12.88 17.80 -2.89
CA VAL A 249 12.14 19.04 -3.17
C VAL A 249 12.78 20.24 -2.48
N ASP A 250 13.20 20.07 -1.23
CA ASP A 250 13.79 21.14 -0.41
C ASP A 250 14.99 20.64 0.42
N PRO A 251 16.12 20.34 -0.24
CA PRO A 251 17.33 19.84 0.42
C PRO A 251 17.96 20.84 1.39
N ASP A 252 17.56 22.12 1.33
CA ASP A 252 18.11 23.17 2.18
C ASP A 252 17.50 23.13 3.60
N HIS A 253 16.33 22.50 3.77
CA HIS A 253 15.62 22.38 5.06
C HIS A 253 15.30 20.93 5.48
N TYR A 254 15.38 19.97 4.56
CA TYR A 254 15.04 18.57 4.80
C TYR A 254 16.17 17.64 4.36
N ASP A 255 16.58 16.74 5.26
CA ASP A 255 17.57 15.71 4.97
C ASP A 255 16.94 14.33 4.71
N GLU A 256 17.79 13.33 4.45
CA GLU A 256 17.35 11.94 4.21
C GLU A 256 16.63 11.32 5.41
N LEU A 257 16.94 11.75 6.63
CA LEU A 257 16.26 11.27 7.85
C LEU A 257 14.87 11.89 7.95
N ASP A 258 14.75 13.18 7.66
CA ASP A 258 13.47 13.87 7.58
C ASP A 258 12.57 13.19 6.55
N ASN A 259 13.09 12.94 5.34
CA ASN A 259 12.35 12.20 4.33
C ASN A 259 11.95 10.81 4.84
N ALA A 260 12.84 10.06 5.48
CA ALA A 260 12.57 8.67 5.89
C ALA A 260 11.63 8.51 7.11
N GLU A 261 11.38 9.56 7.90
CA GLU A 261 10.71 9.45 9.20
C GLU A 261 9.60 10.49 9.48
N ARG A 262 9.62 11.67 8.83
CA ARG A 262 8.77 12.81 9.24
C ARG A 262 7.45 12.96 8.51
N ASP A 263 7.14 12.10 7.56
CA ASP A 263 5.89 12.15 6.82
C ASP A 263 5.06 10.91 7.09
N ALA A 264 4.12 11.03 8.05
CA ALA A 264 3.41 9.86 8.56
C ALA A 264 2.50 9.21 7.52
N GLU A 265 2.31 7.89 7.68
CA GLU A 265 1.09 7.27 7.16
C GLU A 265 -0.02 7.55 8.18
N GLU A 266 -1.08 8.24 7.74
CA GLU A 266 -2.04 8.86 8.66
C GLU A 266 -3.31 8.02 8.80
N PHE A 267 -3.60 7.53 10.00
CA PHE A 267 -4.82 6.78 10.30
C PHE A 267 -5.91 7.67 10.86
N HIS A 268 -7.01 7.81 10.12
CA HIS A 268 -8.11 8.71 10.48
C HIS A 268 -9.43 7.97 10.63
N LEU A 269 -10.29 8.56 11.45
CA LEU A 269 -11.72 8.31 11.42
C LEU A 269 -12.32 9.24 10.35
N LEU A 270 -12.96 8.68 9.33
CA LEU A 270 -13.60 9.47 8.29
C LEU A 270 -15.05 9.81 8.65
N LYS A 271 -15.35 11.11 8.63
CA LYS A 271 -16.70 11.66 8.69
C LYS A 271 -16.98 12.45 7.42
N GLU A 272 -18.26 12.64 7.13
CA GLU A 272 -18.70 13.53 6.06
C GLU A 272 -18.11 14.94 6.24
N GLY A 273 -17.58 15.50 5.16
CA GLY A 273 -17.01 16.85 5.11
C GLY A 273 -15.59 16.99 5.68
N VAL A 274 -14.97 15.92 6.18
CA VAL A 274 -13.61 15.98 6.72
C VAL A 274 -12.61 16.39 5.63
N ASN A 275 -11.66 17.24 6.04
CA ASN A 275 -10.47 17.58 5.29
C ASN A 275 -9.24 17.22 6.14
N ILE A 276 -8.24 16.53 5.58
CA ILE A 276 -7.03 16.09 6.30
C ILE A 276 -5.81 17.00 6.02
N GLY A 277 -5.94 17.96 5.09
CA GLY A 277 -4.99 19.04 4.89
C GLY A 277 -3.96 18.83 3.77
N TRP A 278 -3.86 17.64 3.16
CA TRP A 278 -3.15 17.50 1.89
C TRP A 278 -3.88 18.32 0.80
N PRO A 279 -3.23 18.95 -0.19
CA PRO A 279 -1.80 18.89 -0.53
C PRO A 279 -0.91 19.90 0.21
N THR A 280 -1.48 20.83 0.96
CA THR A 280 -0.71 21.96 1.53
C THR A 280 0.07 21.60 2.77
N THR A 281 -0.23 20.45 3.38
CA THR A 281 0.35 20.04 4.66
C THR A 281 0.65 18.54 4.69
N TYR A 282 1.44 18.13 5.69
CA TYR A 282 1.71 16.73 6.06
C TYR A 282 1.73 16.60 7.59
N TRP A 283 1.51 15.40 8.13
CA TRP A 283 1.67 15.15 9.57
C TRP A 283 3.07 14.69 9.93
N ASP A 284 3.73 15.40 10.86
CA ASP A 284 5.01 15.01 11.43
C ASP A 284 4.78 14.19 12.72
N PRO A 285 5.03 12.87 12.73
CA PRO A 285 4.76 12.01 13.89
C PRO A 285 5.72 12.26 15.06
N ILE A 286 6.90 12.85 14.79
CA ILE A 286 7.90 13.17 15.80
C ILE A 286 7.52 14.47 16.50
N LYS A 287 7.20 15.52 15.72
CA LYS A 287 6.74 16.81 16.26
C LYS A 287 5.29 16.77 16.75
N LYS A 288 4.53 15.74 16.34
CA LYS A 288 3.10 15.57 16.60
C LYS A 288 2.31 16.81 16.19
N ALA A 289 2.59 17.27 14.97
CA ALA A 289 2.02 18.50 14.46
C ALA A 289 1.79 18.41 12.95
N ARG A 290 0.79 19.14 12.47
CA ARG A 290 0.54 19.38 11.06
C ARG A 290 1.52 20.44 10.58
N MET A 291 2.35 20.08 9.60
CA MET A 291 3.41 20.92 9.06
C MET A 291 3.04 21.40 7.66
N VAL A 292 3.44 22.61 7.29
CA VAL A 292 3.26 23.12 5.93
C VAL A 292 4.20 22.36 4.99
N ALA A 293 3.68 21.91 3.85
CA ALA A 293 4.50 21.22 2.85
C ALA A 293 5.51 22.17 2.19
N PRO A 294 6.73 21.71 1.85
CA PRO A 294 7.78 22.53 1.24
C PRO A 294 7.34 23.31 0.00
N GLU A 295 6.54 22.67 -0.86
CA GLU A 295 6.00 23.25 -2.09
C GLU A 295 5.15 24.50 -1.83
N TYR A 296 4.61 24.63 -0.60
CA TYR A 296 3.75 25.70 -0.13
C TYR A 296 4.47 26.64 0.88
N GLY A 297 5.81 26.60 0.90
CA GLY A 297 6.63 27.46 1.74
C GLY A 297 6.80 26.96 3.17
N GLY A 298 6.70 25.65 3.39
CA GLY A 298 7.19 25.00 4.60
C GLY A 298 8.70 24.87 4.59
N ASP A 299 9.31 24.86 5.78
CA ASP A 299 10.76 24.92 6.02
C ASP A 299 11.19 23.96 7.15
N ASN A 300 10.43 22.89 7.34
CA ASN A 300 10.56 21.90 8.42
C ASN A 300 10.22 22.45 9.83
N HIS A 301 9.88 23.74 9.97
CA HIS A 301 9.53 24.38 11.24
C HIS A 301 8.12 24.97 11.23
N LYS A 302 7.66 25.46 10.08
CA LYS A 302 6.34 26.08 9.90
C LYS A 302 5.19 25.08 10.07
N ARG A 303 4.35 25.33 11.07
CA ARG A 303 3.12 24.57 11.37
C ARG A 303 1.91 25.17 10.67
N ASP A 304 0.91 24.32 10.45
CA ASP A 304 -0.44 24.73 10.08
C ASP A 304 -1.41 24.26 11.16
N ASP A 305 -1.80 25.18 12.05
CA ASP A 305 -2.71 24.90 13.16
C ASP A 305 -4.18 25.11 12.79
N ASN A 306 -4.53 25.06 11.50
CA ASN A 306 -5.92 25.20 11.05
C ASN A 306 -6.81 24.10 11.67
N PRO A 307 -7.78 24.47 12.53
CA PRO A 307 -8.62 23.49 13.22
C PRO A 307 -9.60 22.77 12.29
N ALA A 308 -9.72 23.19 11.03
CA ALA A 308 -10.51 22.49 10.02
C ALA A 308 -9.83 21.20 9.51
N PHE A 309 -8.52 21.04 9.72
CA PHE A 309 -7.81 19.82 9.36
C PHE A 309 -7.92 18.79 10.48
N ASP A 310 -8.43 17.61 10.13
CA ASP A 310 -8.53 16.50 11.08
C ASP A 310 -7.13 16.00 11.49
N GLN A 311 -7.04 15.52 12.73
CA GLN A 311 -5.80 14.98 13.28
C GLN A 311 -5.82 13.45 13.23
N PRO A 312 -4.69 12.80 12.90
CA PRO A 312 -4.65 11.35 12.83
C PRO A 312 -4.88 10.75 14.22
N ALA A 313 -5.73 9.74 14.28
CA ALA A 313 -5.89 8.91 15.47
C ALA A 313 -4.63 8.07 15.74
N ILE A 314 -3.92 7.67 14.68
CA ILE A 314 -2.59 7.04 14.74
C ILE A 314 -1.74 7.61 13.60
N ALA A 315 -0.52 8.00 13.90
CA ALA A 315 0.47 8.38 12.90
C ALA A 315 1.54 7.28 12.84
N PHE A 316 1.54 6.49 11.77
CA PHE A 316 2.55 5.46 11.55
C PHE A 316 3.82 6.08 10.96
N PRO A 317 4.99 5.44 11.13
CA PRO A 317 6.22 5.91 10.52
C PRO A 317 6.13 5.98 9.00
N ALA A 318 6.93 6.87 8.42
CA ALA A 318 6.85 7.22 7.02
C ALA A 318 7.11 6.04 6.07
N HIS A 319 6.43 6.10 4.92
CA HIS A 319 6.60 5.21 3.77
C HIS A 319 6.24 3.74 4.00
N TRP A 320 5.58 3.36 5.09
CA TRP A 320 5.17 1.97 5.29
C TRP A 320 4.13 1.48 4.25
N ALA A 321 3.50 2.40 3.52
CA ALA A 321 2.58 2.15 2.43
C ALA A 321 1.38 1.26 2.84
N PRO A 322 0.42 1.81 3.62
CA PRO A 322 -0.80 1.09 4.01
C PRO A 322 -1.62 0.65 2.79
N LEU A 323 -1.90 -0.64 2.69
CA LEU A 323 -2.73 -1.26 1.66
C LEU A 323 -4.04 -1.74 2.25
N GLN A 324 -4.39 -3.03 2.15
CA GLN A 324 -5.71 -3.47 2.58
C GLN A 324 -5.85 -3.44 4.12
N MET A 325 -7.05 -3.10 4.58
CA MET A 325 -7.45 -3.15 5.98
C MET A 325 -8.71 -3.99 6.13
N CYS A 326 -8.83 -4.76 7.21
CA CYS A 326 -10.04 -5.51 7.52
C CYS A 326 -10.34 -5.50 9.03
N LEU A 327 -11.63 -5.41 9.38
CA LEU A 327 -12.13 -5.64 10.73
C LEU A 327 -12.01 -7.12 11.10
N TYR A 328 -11.56 -7.41 12.32
CA TYR A 328 -11.61 -8.76 12.88
C TYR A 328 -12.92 -8.98 13.63
N ASN A 329 -13.84 -9.70 12.99
CA ASN A 329 -15.14 -10.11 13.55
C ASN A 329 -15.23 -11.62 13.84
N GLY A 330 -14.13 -12.36 13.61
CA GLY A 330 -14.04 -13.78 13.91
C GLY A 330 -13.88 -14.07 15.40
N THR A 331 -14.00 -15.34 15.77
CA THR A 331 -13.85 -15.80 17.16
C THR A 331 -12.67 -16.74 17.38
N GLN A 332 -11.99 -17.16 16.31
CA GLN A 332 -10.85 -18.07 16.35
C GLN A 332 -9.64 -17.47 17.10
N PHE A 333 -9.39 -16.18 16.92
CA PHE A 333 -8.29 -15.49 17.57
C PHE A 333 -8.69 -15.07 19.00
N PRO A 334 -7.70 -14.87 19.90
CA PRO A 334 -7.94 -14.39 21.25
C PRO A 334 -8.80 -13.13 21.31
N GLU A 335 -9.55 -12.96 22.41
CA GLU A 335 -10.52 -11.88 22.58
C GLU A 335 -9.95 -10.48 22.31
N LYS A 336 -8.67 -10.24 22.64
CA LYS A 336 -7.99 -8.96 22.38
C LYS A 336 -7.99 -8.52 20.91
N TYR A 337 -8.20 -9.44 19.96
CA TYR A 337 -8.26 -9.12 18.53
C TYR A 337 -9.67 -8.72 18.07
N ARG A 338 -10.71 -9.07 18.83
CA ARG A 338 -12.12 -8.94 18.41
C ARG A 338 -12.52 -7.47 18.38
N GLY A 339 -13.11 -7.07 17.25
CA GLY A 339 -13.53 -5.68 17.00
C GLY A 339 -12.38 -4.74 16.63
N GLY A 340 -11.12 -5.20 16.62
CA GLY A 340 -10.00 -4.42 16.09
C GLY A 340 -9.79 -4.63 14.59
N MET A 341 -8.74 -4.01 14.04
CA MET A 341 -8.46 -4.06 12.60
C MET A 341 -7.06 -4.59 12.31
N PHE A 342 -6.93 -5.39 11.26
CA PHE A 342 -5.65 -5.73 10.66
C PHE A 342 -5.38 -4.80 9.47
N LEU A 343 -4.17 -4.27 9.39
CA LEU A 343 -3.71 -3.41 8.30
C LEU A 343 -2.41 -3.96 7.72
N ALA A 344 -2.40 -4.21 6.42
CA ALA A 344 -1.19 -4.59 5.70
C ALA A 344 -0.39 -3.36 5.29
N PHE A 345 0.88 -3.33 5.67
CA PHE A 345 1.85 -2.38 5.17
C PHE A 345 2.73 -3.06 4.12
N HIS A 346 2.76 -2.46 2.94
CA HIS A 346 3.47 -2.98 1.78
C HIS A 346 4.99 -2.81 1.87
N GLY A 347 5.41 -1.92 2.77
CA GLY A 347 6.79 -1.54 2.95
C GLY A 347 7.21 -0.41 2.01
N SER A 348 8.26 0.27 2.41
CA SER A 348 8.75 1.49 1.81
C SER A 348 9.48 1.29 0.50
N TRP A 349 9.57 2.36 -0.26
CA TRP A 349 10.56 2.53 -1.33
C TRP A 349 11.37 3.83 -1.12
N ASN A 350 10.69 4.93 -0.76
CA ASN A 350 11.27 6.26 -0.60
C ASN A 350 11.95 6.49 0.76
N ARG A 351 12.85 5.59 1.17
CA ARG A 351 13.68 5.76 2.38
C ARG A 351 15.18 5.76 2.09
N ALA A 352 15.61 5.25 0.92
CA ALA A 352 17.03 5.17 0.61
C ALA A 352 17.70 6.56 0.69
N PRO A 353 18.94 6.63 1.21
CA PRO A 353 19.83 5.53 1.58
C PRO A 353 19.61 4.95 3.01
N ARG A 354 18.55 5.35 3.71
CA ARG A 354 18.12 4.66 4.93
C ARG A 354 17.54 3.28 4.58
N PRO A 355 17.55 2.32 5.54
CA PRO A 355 16.90 1.03 5.36
C PRO A 355 15.45 1.17 4.87
N GLN A 356 14.91 0.12 4.28
CA GLN A 356 13.48 0.03 4.01
C GLN A 356 12.76 -0.49 5.28
N ALA A 357 11.50 -0.11 5.49
CA ALA A 357 10.68 -0.53 6.63
C ALA A 357 9.21 -0.70 6.24
N GLY A 358 8.40 -1.19 7.18
CA GLY A 358 6.95 -1.33 7.01
C GLY A 358 6.48 -2.64 6.38
N TYR A 359 7.34 -3.61 6.09
CA TYR A 359 6.95 -4.87 5.44
C TYR A 359 6.27 -5.83 6.43
N LYS A 360 5.06 -5.50 6.89
CA LYS A 360 4.37 -6.20 7.98
C LYS A 360 2.85 -6.05 7.94
N VAL A 361 2.15 -6.89 8.70
CA VAL A 361 0.75 -6.68 9.06
C VAL A 361 0.70 -6.27 10.52
N VAL A 362 -0.03 -5.20 10.82
CA VAL A 362 -0.26 -4.75 12.20
C VAL A 362 -1.69 -5.04 12.62
N PHE A 363 -1.91 -5.10 13.94
CA PHE A 363 -3.23 -5.09 14.56
C PHE A 363 -3.45 -3.75 15.29
N ILE A 364 -4.56 -3.08 14.98
CA ILE A 364 -4.99 -1.85 15.65
C ILE A 364 -6.12 -2.24 16.63
N PRO A 365 -5.91 -2.10 17.95
CA PRO A 365 -6.94 -2.40 18.94
C PRO A 365 -7.96 -1.27 19.00
N PHE A 366 -9.23 -1.66 19.13
CA PHE A 366 -10.36 -0.78 19.35
C PHE A 366 -11.00 -1.11 20.69
N ASN A 367 -11.56 -0.10 21.36
CA ASN A 367 -12.43 -0.34 22.50
C ASN A 367 -13.83 -0.79 22.06
N THR A 368 -14.69 -1.13 23.01
CA THR A 368 -16.07 -1.61 22.76
C THR A 368 -16.96 -0.59 22.05
N ASN A 369 -16.60 0.69 22.06
CA ASN A 369 -17.33 1.76 21.38
C ASN A 369 -16.81 2.01 19.95
N GLY A 370 -15.89 1.18 19.45
CA GLY A 370 -15.32 1.35 18.13
C GLY A 370 -14.35 2.53 18.02
N VAL A 371 -13.71 2.93 19.12
CA VAL A 371 -12.65 3.96 19.10
C VAL A 371 -11.28 3.27 19.15
N PRO A 372 -10.34 3.62 18.24
CA PRO A 372 -8.98 3.06 18.27
C PRO A 372 -8.25 3.50 19.54
N THR A 373 -7.40 2.63 20.07
CA THR A 373 -6.63 2.90 21.30
C THR A 373 -5.46 3.87 21.12
N GLY A 374 -5.18 4.31 19.89
CA GLY A 374 -4.00 5.11 19.55
C GLY A 374 -2.70 4.31 19.48
N LYS A 375 -2.76 2.98 19.60
CA LYS A 375 -1.61 2.06 19.55
C LYS A 375 -1.85 0.98 18.51
N TRP A 376 -0.79 0.22 18.19
CA TRP A 376 -0.86 -0.97 17.36
C TRP A 376 0.11 -2.03 17.87
N ASP A 377 -0.16 -3.29 17.51
CA ASP A 377 0.73 -4.43 17.70
C ASP A 377 1.26 -4.90 16.34
N ASP A 378 2.54 -5.22 16.25
CA ASP A 378 3.07 -5.96 15.10
C ASP A 378 2.52 -7.40 15.14
N PHE A 379 1.82 -7.81 14.07
CA PHE A 379 1.11 -9.09 14.02
C PHE A 379 1.74 -10.11 13.07
N ALA A 380 2.16 -9.71 11.87
CA ALA A 380 2.91 -10.60 10.98
C ALA A 380 4.13 -9.87 10.44
N GLU A 381 5.29 -10.49 10.54
CA GLU A 381 6.58 -9.89 10.17
C GLU A 381 7.46 -10.90 9.42
N GLY A 382 8.70 -10.51 9.09
CA GLY A 382 9.66 -11.40 8.41
C GLY A 382 9.44 -11.56 6.91
N PHE A 383 8.47 -10.86 6.33
CA PHE A 383 8.18 -10.89 4.89
C PHE A 383 9.40 -10.63 3.99
N PRO A 384 10.30 -9.68 4.29
CA PRO A 384 11.49 -9.49 3.46
C PRO A 384 12.46 -10.67 3.50
N GLY A 385 12.45 -11.50 4.54
CA GLY A 385 13.41 -12.58 4.76
C GLY A 385 14.84 -12.11 5.08
N VAL A 386 15.04 -10.79 5.17
CA VAL A 386 16.27 -10.10 5.58
C VAL A 386 15.87 -8.98 6.53
N GLU A 387 16.71 -8.70 7.51
CA GLU A 387 16.39 -7.73 8.57
C GLU A 387 16.59 -6.28 8.10
N TYR A 388 17.70 -6.02 7.42
CA TYR A 388 18.06 -4.70 6.89
C TYR A 388 18.38 -4.82 5.42
N PHE A 389 17.77 -3.94 4.64
CA PHE A 389 18.00 -3.82 3.22
C PHE A 389 17.59 -2.42 2.78
N THR A 390 18.22 -1.92 1.73
CA THR A 390 17.91 -0.61 1.16
C THR A 390 17.26 -0.70 -0.21
N ASN A 391 17.45 -1.80 -0.94
CA ASN A 391 16.84 -1.99 -2.25
C ASN A 391 15.54 -2.76 -2.12
N THR A 392 14.45 -2.18 -2.60
CA THR A 392 13.11 -2.79 -2.52
C THR A 392 13.04 -4.22 -3.05
N ARG A 393 13.86 -4.58 -4.05
CA ARG A 393 13.93 -5.91 -4.66
C ARG A 393 14.55 -6.99 -3.77
N ASP A 394 15.24 -6.60 -2.70
CA ASP A 394 15.82 -7.55 -1.76
C ASP A 394 14.74 -8.16 -0.83
N ALA A 395 13.57 -7.52 -0.75
CA ALA A 395 12.44 -8.07 -0.01
C ALA A 395 11.88 -9.33 -0.70
N ARG A 396 11.85 -10.44 0.04
CA ARG A 396 11.29 -11.72 -0.43
C ARG A 396 9.78 -11.65 -0.71
N TYR A 397 9.04 -10.91 0.11
CA TYR A 397 7.59 -10.72 0.03
C TYR A 397 7.19 -9.31 0.47
N ARG A 398 6.07 -8.80 -0.05
CA ARG A 398 5.49 -7.50 0.31
C ARG A 398 3.99 -7.61 0.60
N PRO A 399 3.55 -7.54 1.87
CA PRO A 399 2.15 -7.71 2.23
C PRO A 399 1.25 -6.72 1.50
N CYS A 400 0.09 -7.16 1.03
CA CYS A 400 -0.87 -6.28 0.35
C CYS A 400 -2.32 -6.52 0.75
N GLY A 401 -2.80 -7.76 0.58
CA GLY A 401 -4.19 -8.11 0.84
C GLY A 401 -4.37 -8.71 2.23
N VAL A 402 -5.45 -8.35 2.92
CA VAL A 402 -5.86 -8.98 4.18
C VAL A 402 -7.38 -9.18 4.21
N ALA A 403 -7.82 -10.36 4.65
CA ALA A 403 -9.23 -10.64 4.86
C ALA A 403 -9.42 -11.69 5.94
N VAL A 404 -10.57 -11.65 6.62
CA VAL A 404 -10.96 -12.65 7.61
C VAL A 404 -11.84 -13.68 6.92
N GLY A 405 -11.50 -14.96 7.07
CA GLY A 405 -12.32 -16.07 6.57
C GLY A 405 -13.54 -16.33 7.45
N PRO A 406 -14.51 -17.12 6.97
CA PRO A 406 -15.73 -17.45 7.70
C PRO A 406 -15.47 -18.23 9.00
N ASP A 407 -14.33 -18.92 9.09
CA ASP A 407 -13.88 -19.65 10.28
C ASP A 407 -13.12 -18.76 11.30
N GLY A 408 -12.96 -17.47 11.00
CA GLY A 408 -12.21 -16.51 11.82
C GLY A 408 -10.69 -16.57 11.64
N SER A 409 -10.17 -17.31 10.65
CA SER A 409 -8.74 -17.24 10.27
C SER A 409 -8.45 -15.96 9.48
N LEU A 410 -7.20 -15.49 9.50
CA LEU A 410 -6.77 -14.31 8.73
C LEU A 410 -6.00 -14.76 7.49
N TYR A 411 -6.37 -14.25 6.33
CA TYR A 411 -5.66 -14.44 5.08
C TYR A 411 -4.80 -13.23 4.79
N ILE A 412 -3.56 -13.47 4.35
CA ILE A 412 -2.60 -12.43 3.97
C ILE A 412 -2.12 -12.73 2.55
N GLY A 413 -2.20 -11.78 1.63
CA GLY A 413 -1.64 -11.88 0.28
C GLY A 413 -0.43 -10.97 0.13
N GLU A 414 0.47 -11.29 -0.79
CA GLU A 414 1.62 -10.45 -1.13
C GLU A 414 1.78 -10.18 -2.63
N THR A 415 2.36 -9.02 -2.92
CA THR A 415 2.43 -8.38 -4.24
C THR A 415 3.33 -9.10 -5.24
N GLU A 416 4.48 -9.63 -4.82
CA GLU A 416 5.61 -9.91 -5.72
C GLU A 416 5.53 -11.30 -6.34
N LYS A 417 5.25 -12.34 -5.55
CA LYS A 417 5.12 -13.73 -6.02
C LYS A 417 3.66 -14.17 -6.10
N GLY A 418 2.75 -13.44 -5.48
CA GLY A 418 1.36 -13.81 -5.32
C GLY A 418 1.15 -14.94 -4.32
N ARG A 419 1.93 -14.99 -3.23
CA ARG A 419 1.69 -15.91 -2.12
C ARG A 419 0.48 -15.48 -1.30
N ILE A 420 -0.32 -16.44 -0.87
CA ILE A 420 -1.42 -16.25 0.08
C ILE A 420 -1.19 -17.18 1.27
N TRP A 421 -1.12 -16.61 2.47
CA TRP A 421 -1.09 -17.33 3.74
C TRP A 421 -2.48 -17.37 4.37
N ARG A 422 -2.75 -18.43 5.13
CA ARG A 422 -3.84 -18.50 6.11
C ARG A 422 -3.22 -18.63 7.49
N VAL A 423 -3.51 -17.66 8.35
CA VAL A 423 -3.05 -17.57 9.73
C VAL A 423 -4.16 -18.07 10.65
N ILE A 424 -3.83 -19.04 11.49
CA ILE A 424 -4.73 -19.66 12.46
C ILE A 424 -4.19 -19.55 13.88
N TYR A 425 -5.10 -19.55 14.86
CA TYR A 425 -4.72 -19.61 16.27
C TYR A 425 -4.82 -21.05 16.77
N THR A 426 -3.69 -21.63 17.16
CA THR A 426 -3.58 -23.00 17.68
C THR A 426 -3.48 -23.03 19.21
N GLY A 427 -3.11 -21.91 19.82
CA GLY A 427 -2.80 -21.84 21.26
C GLY A 427 -1.49 -22.53 21.64
N GLU A 428 -0.81 -23.18 20.71
CA GLU A 428 0.49 -23.80 20.94
C GLU A 428 1.54 -22.74 21.21
N SER A 429 2.39 -23.00 22.19
CA SER A 429 3.56 -22.17 22.45
C SER A 429 4.56 -22.38 21.31
N SER A 430 4.41 -21.66 20.20
CA SER A 430 5.45 -21.63 19.17
C SER A 430 6.75 -21.14 19.85
N PRO A 431 7.89 -21.84 19.70
CA PRO A 431 9.16 -21.27 20.12
C PRO A 431 9.27 -19.93 19.40
N ALA A 432 9.49 -18.85 20.15
CA ALA A 432 9.73 -17.55 19.56
C ALA A 432 10.94 -17.71 18.63
N LYS A 433 10.72 -17.84 17.31
CA LYS A 433 11.80 -17.73 16.33
C LYS A 433 12.47 -16.42 16.66
N ASN A 434 13.77 -16.47 16.97
CA ASN A 434 14.55 -15.34 17.49
C ASN A 434 13.98 -14.03 16.94
N ARG A 435 13.11 -13.42 17.75
CA ARG A 435 12.74 -12.03 17.60
C ARG A 435 14.00 -11.32 18.03
N ASN A 436 15.00 -11.33 17.16
CA ASN A 436 16.04 -10.33 17.22
C ASN A 436 15.30 -9.03 16.96
N LEU A 437 14.69 -8.52 18.03
CA LEU A 437 14.46 -7.10 18.26
C LEU A 437 15.86 -6.50 18.36
N LEU A 438 16.62 -6.51 17.27
CA LEU A 438 17.78 -5.67 17.20
C LEU A 438 17.22 -4.28 16.91
N ALA A 439 17.19 -3.51 17.99
CA ALA A 439 17.31 -2.07 17.90
C ALA A 439 18.65 -1.75 17.22
N VAL A 440 18.71 -1.86 15.89
CA VAL A 440 19.67 -1.09 15.11
C VAL A 440 18.97 0.24 14.82
N ALA A 441 19.61 1.30 15.28
CA ALA A 441 19.03 2.64 15.34
C ALA A 441 18.42 3.04 13.99
N ALA A 442 17.21 3.62 14.03
CA ALA A 442 16.58 4.39 12.96
C ALA A 442 17.46 5.54 12.39
N GLY A 443 18.73 5.64 12.80
CA GLY A 443 19.73 6.59 12.34
C GLY A 443 20.88 5.99 11.51
N GLN A 444 20.90 4.69 11.18
CA GLN A 444 21.93 4.16 10.26
C GLN A 444 21.59 4.45 8.80
N SER A 445 22.50 5.10 8.08
CA SER A 445 22.48 5.21 6.61
C SER A 445 23.38 4.13 6.04
N TYR A 446 22.95 3.51 4.94
CA TYR A 446 23.79 2.56 4.21
C TYR A 446 24.27 3.26 2.95
N ALA A 447 25.55 3.58 2.91
CA ALA A 447 26.17 4.20 1.78
C ALA A 447 25.98 3.34 0.52
N PRO A 448 25.56 3.92 -0.62
CA PRO A 448 25.74 3.29 -1.92
C PRO A 448 27.20 2.85 -2.14
N ILE A 449 27.42 1.89 -3.03
CA ILE A 449 28.78 1.39 -3.38
C ILE A 449 29.68 2.59 -3.69
N ASP A 450 30.85 2.75 -3.08
CA ASP A 450 31.79 3.87 -3.35
C ASP A 450 31.22 5.31 -3.21
N ALA A 451 30.25 5.51 -2.30
CA ALA A 451 29.60 6.81 -2.09
C ALA A 451 30.55 7.94 -1.62
N ASP A 452 31.79 7.65 -1.25
CA ASP A 452 32.76 8.65 -0.78
C ASP A 452 33.27 9.59 -1.89
N THR A 453 33.06 9.24 -3.15
CA THR A 453 33.34 10.12 -4.29
C THR A 453 32.32 11.28 -4.36
N PRO A 454 32.66 12.46 -4.92
CA PRO A 454 31.70 13.55 -5.10
C PRO A 454 30.42 13.11 -5.84
N GLY A 455 30.56 12.31 -6.91
CA GLY A 455 29.43 11.74 -7.65
C GLY A 455 28.62 10.71 -6.86
N GLY A 456 29.28 9.92 -6.01
CA GLY A 456 28.63 8.94 -5.14
C GLY A 456 27.76 9.59 -4.06
N LYS A 457 28.20 10.74 -3.49
CA LYS A 457 27.40 11.52 -2.53
C LYS A 457 26.13 12.06 -3.17
N ILE A 458 26.24 12.63 -4.37
CA ILE A 458 25.09 13.09 -5.16
C ILE A 458 24.13 11.93 -5.44
N TYR A 459 24.67 10.77 -5.84
CA TYR A 459 23.85 9.58 -6.08
C TYR A 459 23.08 9.16 -4.82
N ALA A 460 23.76 9.08 -3.68
CA ALA A 460 23.14 8.72 -2.40
C ALA A 460 21.99 9.66 -2.03
N GLN A 461 22.22 10.97 -2.14
CA GLN A 461 21.28 11.99 -1.68
C GLN A 461 20.08 12.16 -2.60
N ILE A 462 20.28 12.05 -3.92
CA ILE A 462 19.28 12.48 -4.92
C ILE A 462 18.76 11.29 -5.73
N CYS A 463 19.63 10.38 -6.14
CA CYS A 463 19.28 9.34 -7.11
C CYS A 463 18.86 8.02 -6.46
N ALA A 464 19.45 7.66 -5.32
CA ALA A 464 19.30 6.36 -4.68
C ALA A 464 17.88 6.14 -4.12
N ALA A 465 17.17 7.20 -3.74
CA ALA A 465 15.75 7.13 -3.36
C ALA A 465 14.89 6.46 -4.44
N CYS A 466 15.19 6.72 -5.72
CA CYS A 466 14.43 6.20 -6.84
C CYS A 466 15.11 5.01 -7.54
N HIS A 467 16.42 5.08 -7.74
CA HIS A 467 17.17 4.05 -8.45
C HIS A 467 17.71 2.95 -7.54
N MET A 468 17.47 3.06 -6.22
CA MET A 468 18.02 2.21 -5.17
C MET A 468 19.55 2.33 -5.05
N PRO A 469 20.16 2.08 -3.87
CA PRO A 469 21.62 2.16 -3.71
C PRO A 469 22.42 1.26 -4.66
N ASN A 470 21.87 0.11 -5.07
CA ASN A 470 22.51 -0.81 -6.02
C ASN A 470 22.10 -0.56 -7.50
N GLY A 471 21.38 0.52 -7.80
CA GLY A 471 20.94 0.83 -9.16
C GLY A 471 19.84 -0.11 -9.69
N SER A 472 19.18 -0.90 -8.85
CA SER A 472 18.13 -1.82 -9.30
C SER A 472 16.78 -1.16 -9.62
N GLY A 473 16.53 0.05 -9.12
CA GLY A 473 15.22 0.71 -9.23
C GLY A 473 14.08 -0.06 -8.54
N VAL A 474 12.88 0.53 -8.54
CA VAL A 474 11.67 -0.06 -7.96
C VAL A 474 10.84 -0.71 -9.06
N PRO A 475 10.54 -2.02 -9.00
CA PRO A 475 9.78 -2.72 -10.05
C PRO A 475 8.52 -1.95 -10.47
N THR A 476 8.34 -1.75 -11.78
CA THR A 476 7.22 -1.01 -12.41
C THR A 476 7.07 0.47 -12.06
N MET A 477 7.77 0.97 -11.04
CA MET A 477 7.68 2.35 -10.56
C MET A 477 8.88 3.21 -10.98
N GLN A 478 10.11 2.69 -10.89
CA GLN A 478 11.35 3.40 -11.22
C GLN A 478 12.33 2.48 -11.95
N PRO A 479 12.99 2.97 -13.03
CA PRO A 479 13.82 2.12 -13.86
C PRO A 479 15.13 1.67 -13.18
N PRO A 480 15.63 0.45 -13.48
CA PRO A 480 16.98 0.06 -13.13
C PRO A 480 18.03 0.86 -13.91
N LEU A 481 19.13 1.21 -13.23
CA LEU A 481 20.38 1.69 -13.84
C LEU A 481 21.35 0.55 -14.12
N ALA A 482 21.38 -0.48 -13.26
CA ALA A 482 22.17 -1.68 -13.45
C ALA A 482 21.77 -2.41 -14.74
N GLY A 483 22.73 -2.59 -15.65
CA GLY A 483 22.50 -3.23 -16.96
C GLY A 483 21.72 -2.37 -17.96
N SER A 484 21.51 -1.08 -17.67
CA SER A 484 20.76 -0.18 -18.55
C SER A 484 21.57 0.20 -19.80
N ALA A 485 20.97 -0.03 -20.98
CA ALA A 485 21.54 0.41 -22.25
C ALA A 485 21.66 1.93 -22.37
N VAL A 486 20.84 2.70 -21.63
CA VAL A 486 20.94 4.17 -21.59
C VAL A 486 22.19 4.59 -20.84
N VAL A 487 22.51 3.91 -19.73
CA VAL A 487 23.69 4.20 -18.90
C VAL A 487 24.97 3.78 -19.64
N ALA A 488 24.98 2.58 -20.23
CA ALA A 488 26.11 2.03 -20.95
C ALA A 488 26.36 2.69 -22.31
N GLY A 489 25.31 3.27 -22.92
CA GLY A 489 25.31 3.77 -24.28
C GLY A 489 25.88 5.18 -24.45
N ASP A 490 25.28 5.91 -25.39
CA ASP A 490 25.77 7.22 -25.84
C ASP A 490 25.90 8.26 -24.71
N THR A 491 27.06 8.92 -24.66
CA THR A 491 27.39 9.93 -23.64
C THR A 491 26.51 11.17 -23.74
N GLU A 492 26.26 11.70 -24.95
CA GLU A 492 25.45 12.91 -25.10
C GLU A 492 23.99 12.64 -24.69
N ARG A 493 23.46 11.48 -25.07
CA ARG A 493 22.13 11.02 -24.68
C ARG A 493 22.01 10.88 -23.17
N LEU A 494 22.96 10.24 -22.49
CA LEU A 494 22.91 10.08 -21.04
C LEU A 494 22.99 11.43 -20.31
N ILE A 495 23.87 12.34 -20.73
CA ILE A 495 23.93 13.70 -20.20
C ILE A 495 22.58 14.40 -20.37
N ASN A 496 21.99 14.32 -21.56
CA ASN A 496 20.69 14.93 -21.82
C ASN A 496 19.55 14.28 -21.02
N VAL A 497 19.58 12.98 -20.76
CA VAL A 497 18.61 12.31 -19.87
C VAL A 497 18.66 12.90 -18.47
N VAL A 498 19.86 13.15 -17.93
CA VAL A 498 20.02 13.78 -16.60
C VAL A 498 19.57 15.25 -16.64
N LEU A 499 19.93 16.00 -17.68
CA LEU A 499 19.61 17.43 -17.78
C LEU A 499 18.13 17.72 -18.08
N LYS A 500 17.50 16.92 -18.94
CA LYS A 500 16.15 17.19 -19.51
C LYS A 500 15.08 16.21 -19.04
N GLY A 501 15.50 15.14 -18.37
CA GLY A 501 14.64 14.01 -18.05
C GLY A 501 14.47 13.04 -19.23
N PRO A 502 14.15 11.76 -18.96
CA PRO A 502 14.04 10.72 -19.98
C PRO A 502 12.89 10.95 -20.95
N THR A 503 11.81 11.63 -20.54
CA THR A 503 10.66 11.90 -21.42
C THR A 503 11.01 12.82 -22.58
N ALA A 504 11.89 13.79 -22.38
CA ALA A 504 12.30 14.72 -23.42
C ALA A 504 13.37 14.13 -24.37
N VAL A 505 14.01 13.01 -24.01
CA VAL A 505 15.24 12.54 -24.68
C VAL A 505 15.11 11.12 -25.21
N LEU A 506 14.43 10.23 -24.49
CA LEU A 506 14.31 8.83 -24.86
C LEU A 506 13.09 8.62 -25.78
N PRO A 507 13.15 7.64 -26.70
CA PRO A 507 12.05 7.29 -27.60
C PRO A 507 10.71 7.08 -26.86
N PRO A 508 9.56 7.42 -27.49
CA PRO A 508 8.24 7.25 -26.87
C PRO A 508 7.82 5.81 -26.58
N ASP A 509 8.40 4.85 -27.31
CA ASP A 509 8.12 3.40 -27.25
C ASP A 509 8.94 2.65 -26.19
N ARG A 510 9.80 3.36 -25.44
CA ARG A 510 10.54 2.79 -24.31
C ARG A 510 9.61 2.21 -23.25
N GLU A 511 10.15 1.32 -22.42
CA GLU A 511 9.48 0.87 -21.20
C GLU A 511 9.08 2.07 -20.33
N LYS A 512 7.81 2.11 -19.94
CA LYS A 512 7.24 3.19 -19.12
C LYS A 512 7.19 2.75 -17.67
N PHE A 513 7.53 3.69 -16.79
CA PHE A 513 7.50 3.54 -15.35
C PHE A 513 6.51 4.56 -14.79
N ALA A 514 5.81 4.21 -13.70
CA ALA A 514 4.81 5.10 -13.08
C ALA A 514 5.45 6.37 -12.48
N GLY A 515 6.69 6.26 -12.00
CA GLY A 515 7.46 7.39 -11.50
C GLY A 515 8.03 8.23 -12.65
N ALA A 516 7.81 9.55 -12.57
CA ALA A 516 8.49 10.51 -13.42
C ALA A 516 9.89 10.80 -12.84
N MET A 517 10.92 10.71 -13.67
CA MET A 517 12.26 11.20 -13.33
C MET A 517 12.34 12.70 -13.68
N PRO A 518 12.61 13.57 -12.71
CA PRO A 518 12.75 15.00 -12.97
C PRO A 518 14.07 15.32 -13.72
N PRO A 519 14.14 16.44 -14.46
CA PRO A 519 15.40 17.00 -14.91
C PRO A 519 16.26 17.46 -13.72
N PHE A 520 17.56 17.22 -13.79
CA PHE A 520 18.54 17.66 -12.80
C PHE A 520 19.45 18.76 -13.33
N ASN A 521 18.90 19.66 -14.17
CA ASN A 521 19.61 20.85 -14.66
C ASN A 521 19.97 21.85 -13.54
N VAL A 522 19.46 21.69 -12.32
CA VAL A 522 19.86 22.48 -11.15
C VAL A 522 21.25 22.11 -10.60
N LEU A 523 21.76 20.93 -10.92
CA LEU A 523 23.11 20.51 -10.51
C LEU A 523 24.17 21.20 -11.36
N THR A 524 25.38 21.37 -10.80
CA THR A 524 26.52 21.93 -11.57
C THR A 524 27.01 20.94 -12.63
N ASP A 525 27.80 21.41 -13.60
CA ASP A 525 28.38 20.53 -14.62
C ASP A 525 29.34 19.50 -14.02
N ALA A 526 30.07 19.89 -12.98
CA ALA A 526 30.94 19.00 -12.23
C ALA A 526 30.14 17.91 -11.49
N ASP A 527 29.01 18.27 -10.89
CA ASP A 527 28.13 17.34 -10.19
C ASP A 527 27.53 16.31 -11.16
N ILE A 528 27.05 16.76 -12.33
CA ILE A 528 26.47 15.88 -13.35
C ILE A 528 27.55 14.94 -13.92
N ALA A 529 28.73 15.47 -14.26
CA ALA A 529 29.82 14.62 -14.73
C ALA A 529 30.22 13.60 -13.65
N GLY A 530 30.29 14.04 -12.39
CA GLY A 530 30.59 13.21 -11.23
C GLY A 530 29.60 12.07 -11.06
N VAL A 531 28.29 12.36 -11.01
CA VAL A 531 27.26 11.34 -10.80
C VAL A 531 27.15 10.39 -11.99
N ILE A 532 27.30 10.86 -13.23
CA ILE A 532 27.30 9.97 -14.40
C ILE A 532 28.50 9.02 -14.37
N ASN A 533 29.70 9.52 -14.02
CA ASN A 533 30.89 8.70 -13.89
C ASN A 533 30.75 7.65 -12.79
N TYR A 534 30.16 8.03 -11.65
CA TYR A 534 29.82 7.12 -10.57
C TYR A 534 28.86 6.02 -11.04
N ILE A 535 27.76 6.40 -11.70
CA ILE A 535 26.76 5.45 -12.22
C ILE A 535 27.42 4.49 -13.22
N ARG A 536 28.23 4.98 -14.16
CA ARG A 536 28.90 4.13 -15.16
C ARG A 536 29.92 3.19 -14.54
N ALA A 537 30.72 3.65 -13.59
CA ALA A 537 31.70 2.81 -12.91
C ALA A 537 31.02 1.62 -12.19
N ASN A 538 29.88 1.86 -11.56
CA ASN A 538 29.20 0.88 -10.71
C ASN A 538 28.16 0.01 -11.44
N PHE A 539 27.50 0.53 -12.48
CA PHE A 539 26.30 -0.09 -13.06
C PHE A 539 26.42 -0.39 -14.57
N ALA A 540 27.48 0.09 -15.22
CA ALA A 540 27.76 -0.15 -16.64
C ALA A 540 29.28 -0.20 -16.90
N THR A 541 29.93 -1.21 -16.33
CA THR A 541 31.38 -1.41 -16.45
C THR A 541 31.82 -1.35 -17.92
N ASN A 542 32.90 -0.61 -18.20
CA ASN A 542 33.44 -0.27 -19.53
C ASN A 542 32.78 0.89 -20.29
N ALA A 543 31.75 1.55 -19.74
CA ALA A 543 31.22 2.77 -20.35
C ALA A 543 32.23 3.94 -20.24
N PRO A 544 32.31 4.84 -21.25
CA PRO A 544 33.29 5.93 -21.25
C PRO A 544 33.03 6.93 -20.13
N LYS A 545 34.09 7.55 -19.60
CA LYS A 545 33.93 8.66 -18.66
C LYS A 545 33.35 9.90 -19.34
N VAL A 546 32.67 10.71 -18.55
CA VAL A 546 32.12 12.01 -18.93
C VAL A 546 32.94 13.13 -18.31
N THR A 547 33.29 14.14 -19.11
CA THR A 547 33.99 15.33 -18.64
C THR A 547 33.04 16.49 -18.36
N VAL A 548 33.49 17.46 -17.57
CA VAL A 548 32.72 18.67 -17.23
C VAL A 548 32.38 19.47 -18.51
N GLU A 549 33.32 19.55 -19.46
CA GLU A 549 33.14 20.27 -20.72
C GLU A 549 32.08 19.62 -21.61
N GLN A 550 31.97 18.28 -21.59
CA GLN A 550 30.91 17.57 -22.30
C GLN A 550 29.53 17.91 -21.73
N VAL A 551 29.42 18.01 -20.40
CA VAL A 551 28.17 18.43 -19.75
C VAL A 551 27.85 19.88 -20.10
N ALA A 552 28.82 20.80 -19.94
CA ALA A 552 28.67 22.21 -20.25
C ALA A 552 28.23 22.43 -21.71
N LYS A 553 28.80 21.67 -22.66
CA LYS A 553 28.43 21.71 -24.09
C LYS A 553 26.98 21.29 -24.33
N GLN A 554 26.46 20.30 -23.61
CA GLN A 554 25.04 19.91 -23.76
C GLN A 554 24.11 20.89 -23.04
N ARG A 555 24.52 21.41 -21.88
CA ARG A 555 23.77 22.42 -21.13
C ARG A 555 23.58 23.72 -21.92
N ALA A 556 24.59 24.15 -22.67
CA ALA A 556 24.51 25.33 -23.52
C ALA A 556 23.44 25.24 -24.64
N LYS A 557 22.85 24.05 -24.85
CA LYS A 557 21.76 23.80 -25.81
C LYS A 557 20.38 23.69 -25.15
N LEU A 558 20.26 24.00 -23.85
CA LEU A 558 18.99 23.95 -23.10
C LEU A 558 18.10 25.15 -23.39
#